data_AF-A0A848MFE1-F1
#
_entry.id   AF-A0A848MFE1-F1
#
_cell.length_a   1.000
_cell.length_b   1.000
_cell.length_c   1.000
_cell.angle_alpha   90.00
_cell.angle_beta   90.00
_cell.angle_gamma   90.00
#
_symmetry.space_group_name_H-M   'P 1'
#
loop_
_entity.id
_entity.type
_entity.pdbx_description
1 polymer ?
#
loop_
_entity_poly.entity_id
_entity_poly.type
_entity_poly.pdbx_seq_one_letter_code
_entity_poly.pdbx_strand_id
1 'polypeptide(L)'
;MSQSIIEKLLIENARMRNAIQFATAPDMWQEQADGMLDYRYSEWYVDVLNASLETPATDAAIAEMRNEWMAQGVDEFSASEDAKVEKWLSGDEYASYASIMAEEFAANLRAGIK
;
A
#
# COMPACT_ATOMS: atom_id res chain seq x y z
N MET A 1 2.73 9.49 7.01
CA MET A 1 1.37 8.92 6.86
C MET A 1 0.37 9.78 7.62
N SER A 2 -0.64 10.33 6.95
CA SER A 2 -1.61 11.25 7.59
C SER A 2 -2.56 10.50 8.53
N GLN A 3 -3.06 11.16 9.58
CA GLN A 3 -4.04 10.60 10.51
C GLN A 3 -5.31 10.09 9.79
N SER A 4 -5.68 10.73 8.68
CA SER A 4 -6.81 10.32 7.83
C SER A 4 -6.61 9.00 7.08
N ILE A 5 -5.36 8.63 6.75
CA ILE A 5 -5.06 7.36 6.08
C ILE A 5 -5.17 6.21 7.08
N ILE A 6 -4.70 6.41 8.32
CA ILE A 6 -4.79 5.41 9.38
C ILE A 6 -6.25 5.05 9.68
N GLU A 7 -7.14 6.04 9.78
CA GLU A 7 -8.57 5.80 9.96
C GLU A 7 -9.18 4.99 8.80
N LYS A 8 -8.82 5.30 7.56
CA LYS A 8 -9.27 4.55 6.37
C LYS A 8 -8.77 3.11 6.35
N LEU A 9 -7.50 2.89 6.72
CA LEU A 9 -6.93 1.54 6.85
C LEU A 9 -7.63 0.72 7.95
N LEU A 10 -7.98 1.35 9.08
CA LEU A 10 -8.75 0.70 10.13
C LEU A 10 -10.14 0.28 9.65
N ILE A 11 -10.80 1.12 8.84
CA ILE A 11 -12.10 0.80 8.23
C ILE A 11 -11.97 -0.39 7.28
N GLU A 12 -10.98 -0.40 6.38
CA GLU A 12 -10.74 -1.52 5.46
C GLU A 12 -10.45 -2.82 6.24
N ASN A 13 -9.62 -2.76 7.28
CA ASN A 13 -9.31 -3.92 8.11
C ASN A 13 -10.55 -4.46 8.84
N ALA A 14 -11.40 -3.57 9.36
CA ALA A 14 -12.66 -3.97 10.01
C ALA A 14 -13.61 -4.66 9.01
N ARG A 15 -13.72 -4.15 7.77
CA ARG A 15 -14.52 -4.77 6.71
C ARG A 15 -13.99 -6.16 6.35
N MET A 16 -12.68 -6.29 6.12
CA MET A 16 -12.05 -7.59 5.84
C MET A 16 -12.27 -8.58 6.99
N ARG A 17 -12.13 -8.16 8.25
CA ARG A 17 -12.38 -9.01 9.41
C ARG A 17 -13.82 -9.53 9.45
N ASN A 18 -14.79 -8.67 9.21
CA ASN A 18 -16.20 -9.06 9.15
C ASN A 18 -16.46 -10.05 7.99
N ALA A 19 -15.89 -9.78 6.82
CA ALA A 19 -15.97 -10.66 5.66
C ALA A 19 -15.39 -12.05 5.95
N ILE A 20 -14.22 -12.13 6.58
CA ILE A 20 -13.58 -13.40 6.96
C ILE A 20 -14.44 -14.15 7.98
N GLN A 21 -14.88 -13.47 9.05
CA GLN A 21 -15.74 -14.08 10.06
C GLN A 21 -16.98 -14.70 9.44
N PHE A 22 -17.59 -13.99 8.48
CA PHE A 22 -18.77 -14.46 7.78
C PHE A 22 -18.47 -15.63 6.82
N ALA A 23 -17.38 -15.59 6.04
CA ALA A 23 -16.97 -16.67 5.14
C ALA A 23 -16.57 -17.97 5.87
N THR A 24 -16.10 -17.84 7.12
CA THR A 24 -15.74 -18.99 7.97
C THR A 24 -16.86 -19.43 8.91
N ALA A 25 -18.04 -18.79 8.84
CA ALA A 25 -19.17 -19.19 9.65
C ALA A 25 -19.61 -20.62 9.30
N PRO A 26 -20.05 -21.43 10.28
CA PRO A 26 -20.59 -22.76 10.02
C PRO A 26 -21.71 -22.72 8.96
N ASP A 27 -21.83 -23.78 8.17
CA ASP A 27 -22.84 -23.93 7.12
C ASP A 27 -24.24 -23.59 7.66
N MET A 28 -24.82 -22.48 7.16
CA MET A 28 -26.09 -21.93 7.64
C MET A 28 -27.25 -22.30 6.72
N TRP A 29 -27.28 -23.56 6.30
CA TRP A 29 -28.46 -24.15 5.66
C TRP A 29 -29.55 -24.28 6.72
N GLN A 30 -30.73 -23.76 6.43
CA GLN A 30 -31.92 -24.05 7.21
C GLN A 30 -32.84 -24.96 6.43
N GLU A 31 -33.20 -26.10 7.03
CA GLU A 31 -34.31 -26.90 6.53
C GLU A 31 -35.61 -26.13 6.68
N GLN A 32 -36.26 -25.88 5.56
CA GLN A 32 -37.65 -25.43 5.52
C GLN A 32 -38.60 -26.61 5.76
N ALA A 33 -39.85 -26.32 6.12
CA ALA A 33 -40.86 -27.33 6.49
C ALA A 33 -41.21 -28.31 5.34
N ASP A 34 -40.83 -28.00 4.11
CA ASP A 34 -41.01 -28.80 2.91
C ASP A 34 -39.78 -29.68 2.56
N GLY A 35 -38.72 -29.62 3.37
CA GLY A 35 -37.47 -30.35 3.14
C GLY A 35 -36.51 -29.66 2.16
N MET A 36 -36.82 -28.45 1.69
CA MET A 36 -35.86 -27.63 0.95
C MET A 36 -34.84 -26.99 1.89
N LEU A 37 -33.59 -26.91 1.44
CA LEU A 37 -32.53 -26.20 2.14
C LEU A 37 -32.48 -24.76 1.64
N ASP A 38 -32.74 -23.81 2.52
CA ASP A 38 -32.63 -22.39 2.21
C ASP A 38 -31.28 -21.86 2.68
N TYR A 39 -30.57 -21.17 1.78
CA TYR A 39 -29.29 -20.55 2.08
C TYR A 39 -29.54 -19.08 2.43
N ARG A 40 -29.50 -18.77 3.73
CA ARG A 40 -30.02 -17.50 4.27
C ARG A 40 -29.44 -16.19 3.70
N TYR A 41 -28.31 -16.21 2.97
CA TYR A 41 -27.57 -14.97 2.67
C TYR A 41 -26.82 -14.92 1.31
N SER A 42 -27.16 -15.72 0.29
CA SER A 42 -26.34 -15.81 -0.94
C SER A 42 -26.12 -14.48 -1.67
N GLU A 43 -27.16 -13.65 -1.77
CA GLU A 43 -27.08 -12.36 -2.48
C GLU A 43 -26.26 -11.33 -1.70
N TRP A 44 -26.46 -11.25 -0.37
CA TRP A 44 -25.70 -10.33 0.50
C TRP A 44 -24.24 -10.76 0.71
N TYR A 45 -23.95 -12.06 0.62
CA TYR A 45 -22.61 -12.64 0.74
C TYR A 45 -21.64 -12.09 -0.32
N VAL A 46 -22.08 -12.09 -1.57
CA VAL A 46 -21.26 -11.64 -2.71
C VAL A 46 -20.95 -10.16 -2.58
N ASP A 47 -21.93 -9.35 -2.17
CA ASP A 47 -21.76 -7.91 -2.02
C ASP A 47 -20.77 -7.54 -0.91
N VAL A 48 -20.84 -8.20 0.26
CA VAL A 48 -19.92 -7.96 1.38
C VAL A 48 -18.49 -8.37 1.04
N LEU A 49 -18.32 -9.50 0.36
CA LEU A 49 -17.00 -9.97 -0.07
C LEU A 49 -16.41 -9.07 -1.14
N ASN A 50 -17.18 -8.73 -2.18
CA ASN A 50 -16.72 -7.85 -3.25
C ASN A 50 -16.37 -6.46 -2.71
N ALA A 51 -17.19 -5.88 -1.82
CA ALA A 51 -16.89 -4.60 -1.19
C ALA A 51 -15.64 -4.64 -0.28
N SER A 52 -15.25 -5.81 0.22
CA SER A 52 -14.04 -6.00 1.03
C SER A 52 -12.78 -6.25 0.20
N LEU A 53 -12.91 -6.55 -1.09
CA LEU A 53 -11.79 -6.65 -2.04
C LEU A 53 -11.29 -5.25 -2.48
N GLU A 54 -12.16 -4.24 -2.45
CA GLU A 54 -11.77 -2.86 -2.76
C GLU A 54 -11.05 -2.23 -1.56
N THR A 55 -9.73 -2.08 -1.68
CA THR A 55 -8.85 -1.55 -0.61
C THR A 55 -8.04 -0.32 -1.05
N PRO A 56 -8.68 0.77 -1.49
CA PRO A 56 -7.98 1.94 -2.04
C PRO A 56 -7.02 2.63 -1.05
N ALA A 57 -7.29 2.59 0.25
CA ALA A 57 -6.38 3.14 1.26
C ALA A 57 -5.16 2.25 1.47
N THR A 58 -5.33 0.93 1.43
CA THR A 58 -4.22 -0.04 1.42
C THR A 58 -3.35 0.15 0.18
N ASP A 59 -3.94 0.28 -1.00
CA ASP A 59 -3.21 0.52 -2.25
C ASP A 59 -2.41 1.83 -2.21
N ALA A 60 -3.03 2.91 -1.71
CA ALA A 60 -2.37 4.19 -1.51
C ALA A 60 -1.21 4.09 -0.52
N ALA A 61 -1.39 3.39 0.60
CA ALA A 61 -0.34 3.19 1.60
C ALA A 61 0.84 2.36 1.04
N ILE A 62 0.56 1.32 0.25
CA ILE A 62 1.60 0.54 -0.44
C ILE A 62 2.37 1.42 -1.44
N ALA A 63 1.68 2.26 -2.20
CA ALA A 63 2.31 3.19 -3.14
C ALA A 63 3.20 4.22 -2.41
N GLU A 64 2.73 4.81 -1.32
CA GLU A 64 3.52 5.72 -0.46
C GLU A 64 4.77 5.02 0.07
N MET A 65 4.62 3.82 0.65
CA MET A 65 5.75 3.04 1.18
C MET A 65 6.77 2.69 0.09
N ARG A 66 6.30 2.27 -1.08
CA ARG A 66 7.15 1.98 -2.22
C ARG A 66 7.95 3.21 -2.65
N ASN A 67 7.30 4.37 -2.75
CA ASN A 67 7.96 5.62 -3.13
C ASN A 67 9.03 6.01 -2.11
N GLU A 68 8.74 5.86 -0.80
CA GLU A 68 9.71 6.13 0.25
C GLU A 68 10.92 5.20 0.16
N TRP A 69 10.72 3.89 -0.07
CA TRP A 69 11.82 2.95 -0.27
C TRP A 69 12.65 3.26 -1.51
N MET A 70 12.00 3.66 -2.61
CA MET A 70 12.71 4.09 -3.81
C MET A 70 13.54 5.35 -3.53
N ALA A 71 12.98 6.33 -2.82
CA ALA A 71 13.68 7.55 -2.45
C ALA A 71 14.89 7.27 -1.55
N GLN A 72 14.77 6.36 -0.57
CA GLN A 72 15.89 5.93 0.28
C GLN A 72 17.03 5.32 -0.54
N GLY A 73 16.73 4.45 -1.51
CA GLY A 73 17.76 3.88 -2.39
C GLY A 73 18.45 4.93 -3.27
N VAL A 74 17.72 5.98 -3.68
CA VAL A 74 18.28 7.10 -4.43
C VAL A 74 19.17 7.97 -3.54
N ASP A 75 18.78 8.24 -2.29
CA ASP A 75 19.59 8.97 -1.33
C ASP A 75 20.91 8.22 -1.04
N GLU A 76 20.85 6.89 -0.88
CA GLU A 76 22.04 6.05 -0.71
C GLU A 76 22.97 6.11 -1.93
N PHE A 77 22.41 6.13 -3.14
CA PHE A 77 23.19 6.33 -4.36
C PHE A 77 23.87 7.70 -4.37
N SER A 78 23.12 8.77 -4.07
CA SER A 78 23.61 10.15 -3.98
C SER A 78 24.81 10.26 -3.03
N ALA A 79 24.65 9.75 -1.81
CA ALA A 79 25.70 9.74 -0.80
C ALA A 79 26.95 8.95 -1.25
N SER A 80 26.77 7.89 -2.04
CA SER A 80 27.87 7.11 -2.59
C SER A 80 28.68 7.86 -3.65
N GLU A 81 28.03 8.72 -4.44
CA GLU A 81 28.69 9.56 -5.44
C GLU A 81 29.44 10.71 -4.77
N ASP A 82 28.84 11.38 -3.79
CA ASP A 82 29.51 12.43 -3.02
C ASP A 82 30.77 11.92 -2.31
N ALA A 83 30.71 10.72 -1.73
CA ALA A 83 31.87 10.08 -1.11
C ALA A 83 32.99 9.77 -2.12
N LYS A 84 32.68 9.52 -3.41
CA LYS A 84 33.69 9.33 -4.46
C LYS A 84 34.32 10.67 -4.87
N VAL A 85 33.52 11.73 -4.95
CA VAL A 85 34.00 13.10 -5.21
C VAL A 85 34.99 13.52 -4.15
N GLU A 86 34.61 13.39 -2.87
CA GLU A 86 35.46 13.77 -1.74
C GLU A 86 36.77 12.97 -1.68
N LYS A 87 36.71 11.67 -2.00
CA LYS A 87 37.84 10.75 -1.81
C LYS A 87 38.84 10.72 -2.97
N TRP A 88 38.38 10.86 -4.21
CA TRP A 88 39.20 10.55 -5.39
C TRP A 88 39.11 11.55 -6.54
N LEU A 89 38.07 12.39 -6.57
CA LEU A 89 37.73 13.19 -7.74
C LEU A 89 37.55 14.66 -7.34
N SER A 90 38.60 15.27 -6.76
CA SER A 90 38.58 16.69 -6.42
C SER A 90 38.36 17.55 -7.69
N GLY A 91 37.11 17.94 -7.92
CA GLY A 91 36.72 18.83 -9.01
C GLY A 91 35.86 18.22 -10.12
N ASP A 92 35.30 17.02 -9.95
CA ASP A 92 34.41 16.44 -10.97
C ASP A 92 32.98 16.98 -10.83
N GLU A 93 32.69 18.09 -11.51
CA GLU A 93 31.37 18.75 -11.55
C GLU A 93 30.23 17.78 -11.90
N TYR A 94 30.53 16.71 -12.67
CA TYR A 94 29.53 15.73 -13.10
C TYR A 94 28.98 14.88 -11.95
N ALA A 95 29.83 14.45 -11.02
CA ALA A 95 29.39 13.65 -9.88
C ALA A 95 28.64 14.51 -8.84
N SER A 96 29.02 15.79 -8.69
CA SER A 96 28.23 16.77 -7.91
C SER A 96 26.86 17.03 -8.54
N TYR A 97 26.78 17.12 -9.87
CA TYR A 97 25.51 17.27 -10.59
C TYR A 97 24.62 16.03 -10.47
N ALA A 98 25.21 14.83 -10.56
CA ALA A 98 24.48 13.57 -10.40
C ALA A 98 23.88 13.41 -8.98
N SER A 99 24.60 13.83 -7.94
CA SER A 99 24.09 13.83 -6.56
C SER A 99 22.88 14.78 -6.41
N ILE A 100 23.00 16.03 -6.87
CA ILE A 100 21.90 17.00 -6.80
C ILE A 100 20.65 16.49 -7.53
N MET A 101 20.82 15.92 -8.73
CA MET A 101 19.69 15.36 -9.50
C MET A 101 19.07 14.14 -8.81
N ALA A 102 19.86 13.34 -8.10
CA ALA A 102 19.37 12.20 -7.33
C ALA A 102 18.55 12.67 -6.11
N GLU A 103 19.04 13.67 -5.36
CA GLU A 103 18.29 14.27 -4.25
C GLU A 103 16.94 14.85 -4.70
N GLU A 104 16.93 15.60 -5.81
CA GLU A 104 15.69 16.13 -6.41
C GLU A 104 14.73 15.02 -6.83
N PHE A 105 15.26 13.94 -7.42
CA PHE A 105 14.45 12.79 -7.81
C PHE A 105 13.87 12.07 -6.59
N ALA A 106 14.65 11.88 -5.53
CA ALA A 106 14.17 11.30 -4.27
C ALA A 106 13.07 12.16 -3.63
N ALA A 107 13.22 13.49 -3.66
CA ALA A 107 12.19 14.43 -3.18
C ALA A 107 10.90 14.31 -4.00
N ASN A 108 10.99 14.19 -5.33
CA ASN A 108 9.83 14.01 -6.20
C ASN A 108 9.09 12.69 -5.92
N LEU A 109 9.83 11.59 -5.71
CA LEU A 109 9.24 10.30 -5.33
C LEU A 109 8.42 10.42 -4.04
N ARG A 110 8.97 11.05 -3.00
CA ARG A 110 8.28 11.28 -1.71
C ARG A 110 7.04 12.17 -1.85
N ALA A 111 7.10 13.15 -2.75
CA ALA A 111 5.97 14.00 -3.08
C ALA A 111 4.91 13.32 -3.97
N GLY A 112 5.19 12.11 -4.48
CA GLY A 112 4.34 11.41 -5.44
C GLY A 112 4.30 12.07 -6.82
N ILE A 113 5.27 12.93 -7.12
CA ILE A 113 5.43 13.63 -8.40
C ILE A 113 6.25 12.72 -9.32
N LYS A 114 5.73 12.47 -10.53
CA LYS A 114 6.38 11.63 -11.55
C LYS A 114 7.10 12.47 -12.59
#